data_AF-A0A921Z2Z9-F1
#
_entry.id   AF-A0A921Z2Z9-F1
#
_cell.length_a   1.000
_cell.length_b   1.000
_cell.length_c   1.000
_cell.angle_alpha   90.00
_cell.angle_beta   90.00
_cell.angle_gamma   90.00
#
_symmetry.space_group_name_H-M   'P 1'
#
loop_
_entity.id
_entity.type
_entity.pdbx_description
1 polymer ?
#
loop_
_entity_poly.entity_id
_entity_poly.type
_entity_poly.pdbx_seq_one_letter_code
_entity_poly.pdbx_strand_id
1 'polypeptide(L)' 'MSRYFPVFVALIVVVAVSAPGTDAQVKSGSCPPVDPDAYGPCVEACSGDGSCPGNQKCCSNGCGHTCSPPIKIIPL' A
#
# COMPACT_ATOMS: atom_id res chain seq x y z
N MET A 1 -20.29 32.86 13.02
CA MET A 1 -19.53 31.81 12.30
C MET A 1 -18.79 32.44 11.13
N SER A 2 -17.46 32.56 11.21
CA SER A 2 -16.66 33.18 10.14
C SER A 2 -16.78 32.36 8.85
N ARG A 3 -17.03 32.99 7.68
CA ARG A 3 -17.13 32.29 6.37
C ARG A 3 -15.90 31.46 6.02
N TYR A 4 -14.76 31.73 6.66
CA TYR A 4 -13.53 30.96 6.55
C TYR A 4 -13.55 29.64 7.33
N PHE A 5 -14.36 29.55 8.39
CA PHE A 5 -14.46 28.36 9.23
C PHE A 5 -14.78 27.07 8.46
N PRO A 6 -15.79 27.00 7.57
CA PRO A 6 -16.05 25.79 6.79
C PRO A 6 -14.91 25.44 5.82
N VAL A 7 -14.21 26.45 5.29
CA VAL A 7 -13.07 26.24 4.37
C VAL A 7 -11.87 25.67 5.12
N PHE A 8 -11.55 26.20 6.31
CA PHE A 8 -10.51 25.65 7.18
C PHE A 8 -10.82 24.22 7.63
N VAL A 9 -12.07 23.94 8.02
CA VAL A 9 -12.51 22.58 8.38
C VAL A 9 -12.36 21.63 7.19
N ALA A 10 -12.80 22.03 5.99
CA ALA A 10 -12.64 21.21 4.79
C ALA A 10 -11.16 20.94 4.46
N LEU A 11 -10.30 21.94 4.56
CA LEU A 11 -8.85 21.79 4.38
C LEU A 11 -8.25 20.80 5.38
N ILE A 12 -8.59 20.92 6.67
CA ILE A 12 -8.09 20.01 7.72
C ILE A 12 -8.54 18.57 7.45
N VAL A 13 -9.81 18.36 7.06
CA VAL A 13 -10.34 17.03 6.73
C VAL A 13 -9.65 16.44 5.50
N VAL A 14 -9.45 17.25 4.46
CA VAL A 14 -8.74 16.81 3.24
C VAL A 14 -7.30 16.42 3.58
N VAL A 15 -6.57 17.24 4.34
CA VAL A 15 -5.19 16.95 4.74
C VAL A 15 -5.12 15.69 5.62
N ALA A 16 -6.03 15.51 6.56
CA ALA A 16 -6.05 14.34 7.43
C ALA A 16 -6.35 13.03 6.67
N VAL A 17 -7.20 13.07 5.62
CA VAL A 17 -7.54 11.88 4.83
C VAL A 17 -6.53 11.58 3.72
N SER A 18 -5.76 12.59 3.29
CA SER A 18 -4.74 12.47 2.25
C SER A 18 -3.32 12.32 2.79
N ALA A 19 -3.14 12.40 4.11
CA ALA A 19 -1.88 12.04 4.75
C ALA A 19 -1.53 10.59 4.36
N PRO A 20 -0.37 10.33 3.74
CA PRO A 20 0.08 8.98 3.50
C PRO A 20 0.24 8.32 4.87
N GLY A 21 -0.63 7.35 5.16
CA GLY A 21 -0.51 6.54 6.36
C GLY A 21 0.90 5.97 6.39
N THR A 22 1.66 6.27 7.44
CA THR A 22 3.00 5.73 7.67
C THR A 22 2.87 4.26 8.06
N ASP A 23 2.42 3.44 7.12
CA ASP A 23 2.29 2.00 7.29
C ASP A 23 3.39 1.29 6.51
N ALA A 24 4.62 1.73 6.76
CA ALA A 24 5.83 0.95 6.52
C ALA A 24 5.93 -0.23 7.53
N GLN A 25 4.80 -0.87 7.83
CA GLN A 25 4.73 -2.10 8.63
C GLN A 25 5.30 -3.23 7.79
N VAL A 26 6.60 -3.51 7.93
CA VAL A 26 7.23 -4.65 7.24
C VAL A 26 6.65 -5.94 7.79
N LYS A 27 5.89 -6.66 6.96
CA LYS A 27 5.26 -7.94 7.34
C LYS A 27 6.20 -9.10 7.08
N SER A 28 6.10 -10.14 7.91
CA SER A 28 6.91 -11.35 7.78
C SER A 28 6.61 -12.14 6.50
N GLY A 29 7.61 -12.88 6.02
CA GLY A 29 7.55 -13.62 4.76
C GLY A 29 8.02 -12.80 3.56
N SER A 30 8.02 -13.43 2.38
CA SER A 30 8.52 -12.84 1.14
C SER A 30 7.42 -12.74 0.09
N CYS A 31 7.60 -11.84 -0.87
CA CYS A 31 6.75 -11.79 -2.04
C CYS A 31 6.91 -13.07 -2.89
N PRO A 32 5.83 -13.57 -3.50
CA PRO A 32 5.94 -14.67 -4.45
C PRO A 32 6.83 -14.27 -5.63
N PRO A 33 7.54 -15.22 -6.26
CA PRO A 33 8.26 -14.94 -7.49
C PRO A 33 7.27 -14.49 -8.57
N VAL A 34 7.68 -13.49 -9.34
CA VAL A 34 6.95 -13.02 -10.52
C VAL A 34 7.75 -13.46 -11.73
N ASP A 35 7.07 -14.03 -12.72
CA ASP A 35 7.72 -14.37 -13.99
C ASP A 35 8.23 -13.07 -14.64
N PRO A 36 9.50 -12.99 -15.03
CA PRO A 36 10.09 -11.74 -15.54
C PRO A 36 9.46 -11.26 -16.86
N ASP A 37 8.84 -12.17 -17.61
CA ASP A 37 8.11 -11.89 -18.85
C ASP A 37 6.62 -11.60 -18.61
N ALA A 38 6.13 -11.75 -17.38
CA ALA A 38 4.74 -11.49 -17.02
C ALA A 38 4.63 -10.16 -16.29
N TYR A 39 3.93 -9.21 -16.91
CA TYR A 39 3.57 -7.94 -16.27
C TYR A 39 2.13 -8.02 -15.78
N GLY A 40 1.94 -7.79 -14.50
CA GLY A 40 0.63 -7.51 -13.95
C GLY A 40 0.10 -6.12 -14.37
N PRO A 41 -1.11 -5.75 -13.94
CA PRO A 41 -1.64 -4.42 -14.18
C PRO A 41 -0.75 -3.33 -13.57
N CYS A 42 -0.53 -2.26 -14.31
CA CYS A 42 0.23 -1.07 -13.91
C CYS A 42 -0.55 -0.17 -12.94
N VAL A 43 -0.96 -0.73 -11.80
CA VAL A 43 -1.77 -0.05 -10.79
C VAL A 43 -1.04 -0.09 -9.46
N GLU A 44 -0.96 1.06 -8.80
CA GLU A 44 -0.43 1.22 -7.44
C GLU A 44 -1.56 0.96 -6.43
N ALA A 45 -1.89 -0.31 -6.20
CA ALA A 45 -2.97 -0.68 -5.28
C ALA A 45 -2.54 -0.62 -3.80
N CYS A 46 -1.23 -0.58 -3.54
CA CYS A 46 -0.65 -0.45 -2.21
C CYS A 46 0.68 0.33 -2.29
N SER A 47 1.05 1.03 -1.22
CA SER A 47 2.34 1.74 -1.11
C SER A 47 3.31 1.10 -0.12
N GLY A 48 2.83 0.10 0.63
CA GLY A 48 3.63 -0.68 1.57
C GLY A 48 2.83 -1.85 2.11
N ASP A 49 3.51 -2.79 2.74
CA ASP A 49 2.89 -3.97 3.35
C ASP A 49 1.70 -3.64 4.24
N GLY A 50 1.81 -2.53 4.97
CA GLY A 50 0.76 -2.02 5.83
C GLY A 50 -0.54 -1.60 5.14
N SER A 51 -0.45 -1.15 3.89
CA SER A 51 -1.64 -0.84 3.08
C SER A 51 -2.50 -2.07 2.79
N CYS A 52 -1.93 -3.28 2.94
CA CYS A 52 -2.61 -4.53 2.64
C CYS A 52 -3.31 -5.11 3.89
N PRO A 53 -4.49 -5.75 3.75
CA PRO A 53 -5.17 -6.33 4.89
C PRO A 53 -4.52 -7.64 5.35
N GLY A 54 -4.53 -7.88 6.67
CA GLY A 54 -4.01 -9.10 7.28
C GLY A 54 -2.50 -9.25 7.10
N ASN A 55 -2.03 -10.45 6.74
CA ASN A 55 -0.61 -10.76 6.53
C ASN A 55 -0.13 -10.52 5.09
N GLN A 56 -0.98 -9.99 4.22
CA GLN A 56 -0.62 -9.73 2.82
C GLN A 56 0.46 -8.66 2.73
N LYS A 57 1.36 -8.86 1.77
CA LYS A 57 2.49 -7.97 1.48
C LYS A 57 2.21 -7.16 0.23
N CYS A 58 2.79 -5.97 0.17
CA CYS A 58 2.71 -5.13 -1.01
C CYS A 58 3.85 -5.49 -1.96
N CYS A 59 3.51 -6.21 -3.02
CA CYS A 59 4.48 -6.83 -3.92
C CYS A 59 4.42 -6.19 -5.30
N SER A 60 5.60 -5.95 -5.87
CA SER A 60 5.70 -5.54 -7.27
C SER A 60 5.24 -6.70 -8.16
N ASN A 61 4.41 -6.39 -9.15
CA ASN A 61 3.96 -7.34 -10.17
C ASN A 61 4.66 -7.14 -11.52
N GLY A 62 5.83 -6.46 -11.52
CA GLY A 62 6.58 -6.11 -12.71
C GLY A 62 6.24 -4.74 -13.31
N CYS A 63 5.03 -4.19 -13.06
CA CYS A 63 4.67 -2.83 -13.50
C CYS A 63 4.27 -1.92 -12.33
N GLY A 64 3.39 -2.40 -11.46
CA GLY A 64 2.96 -1.69 -10.26
C GLY A 64 2.99 -2.55 -9.01
N HIS A 65 2.21 -2.17 -7.99
CA HIS A 65 2.19 -2.86 -6.70
C HIS A 65 0.80 -3.38 -6.33
N THR A 66 0.76 -4.64 -5.88
CA THR A 66 -0.48 -5.32 -5.49
C THR A 66 -0.31 -6.09 -4.19
N CYS A 67 -1.39 -6.20 -3.41
CA CYS A 67 -1.39 -7.02 -2.21
C CYS A 67 -1.40 -8.50 -2.57
N SER A 68 -0.41 -9.24 -2.08
CA SER A 68 -0.26 -10.67 -2.31
C SER A 68 0.00 -11.42 -1.01
N PRO A 69 -0.45 -12.69 -0.89
CA PRO A 69 -0.13 -13.52 0.26
C PRO A 69 1.38 -13.79 0.34
N PRO A 70 1.98 -13.78 1.55
CA PRO A 70 3.41 -14.04 1.70
C PRO A 70 3.73 -15.52 1.50
N ILE A 71 4.89 -15.80 0.91
CA ILE A 71 5.48 -17.14 0.92
C ILE A 71 6.46 -17.30 2.08
N LYS A 72 6.49 -18.49 2.69
CA LYS A 72 7.51 -18.86 3.67
C LYS A 72 8.74 -19.34 2.92
N ILE A 73 9.83 -18.59 3.02
CA ILE A 73 11.14 -19.11 2.65
C ILE A 73 11.54 -20.15 3.69
N ILE A 74 11.49 -21.43 3.32
CA ILE A 74 12.12 -22.49 4.10
C ILE A 74 13.62 -22.39 3.77
N PRO A 75 14.48 -22.02 4.73
CA PRO A 75 15.91 -22.15 4.51
C PRO A 75 16.19 -23.65 4.37
N LEU A 76 16.62 -24.08 3.19
CA LEU A 76 17.07 -25.44 2.94
C LEU A 76 18.36 -25.71 3.73
#